data_AF-A0A2Z2MP82-F1
#
_entry.id   AF-A0A2Z2MP82-F1
#
_cell.length_a   1.000
_cell.length_b   1.000
_cell.length_c   1.000
_cell.angle_alpha   90.00
_cell.angle_beta   90.00
_cell.angle_gamma   90.00
#
_symmetry.space_group_name_H-M   'P 1'
#
loop_
_entity.id
_entity.type
_entity.pdbx_description
1 polymer ?
#
loop_
_entity_poly.entity_id
_entity_poly.type
_entity_poly.pdbx_seq_one_letter_code
_entity_poly.pdbx_strand_id
1 'polypeptide(L)'
;MKVRTGWSYVSSFVLVSIALLTLLYILTGIDAFWDLSGILFWVSLSLLWPRSVKFEKSALILEWGWPKVVFRRKILLQDIREVINVSSAERLRLIRYMKDAYLWLVLWLSVGLIGILKNAPPGPYLWGNWIFWGIAGFIREAVPIGNRVRLFVSVLGTAFLVAAIVYPTSPDAAFYFVAIGVLMAFFFADEENRPSGVLLITDEGWYIVAPMGGEGRFLNQLAQVVNEKNPGGEGGGF
;
A
#
# COMPACT_ATOMS: atom_id res chain seq x y z
N MET A 1 -2.39 -3.15 -15.06
CA MET A 1 -1.53 -3.81 -14.05
C MET A 1 -0.95 -2.70 -13.19
N LYS A 2 -0.64 -2.90 -11.90
CA LYS A 2 -0.10 -1.84 -11.02
C LYS A 2 1.07 -2.39 -10.21
N VAL A 3 2.19 -1.67 -10.14
CA VAL A 3 3.43 -2.11 -9.49
C VAL A 3 3.71 -1.33 -8.22
N ARG A 4 3.93 -2.02 -7.10
CA ARG A 4 4.54 -1.48 -5.88
C ARG A 4 5.98 -1.99 -5.76
N THR A 5 6.92 -1.11 -6.06
CA THR A 5 8.38 -1.30 -5.96
C THR A 5 8.90 -1.12 -4.54
N GLY A 6 9.98 -1.83 -4.20
CA GLY A 6 10.91 -1.49 -3.12
C GLY A 6 11.79 -0.27 -3.42
N TRP A 7 11.23 0.88 -3.77
CA TRP A 7 11.96 2.17 -3.78
C TRP A 7 12.20 2.68 -2.35
N SER A 8 12.63 1.82 -1.42
CA SER A 8 12.51 2.12 0.01
C SER A 8 13.06 3.51 0.30
N TYR A 9 14.24 3.89 -0.17
CA TYR A 9 14.77 5.23 0.13
C TYR A 9 13.96 6.41 -0.42
N VAL A 10 13.60 6.44 -1.70
CA VAL A 10 12.92 7.63 -2.28
C VAL A 10 11.47 7.73 -1.84
N SER A 11 10.72 6.61 -1.87
CA SER A 11 9.33 6.62 -1.42
C SER A 11 9.25 6.85 0.09
N SER A 12 10.16 6.26 0.87
CA SER A 12 10.24 6.52 2.31
C SER A 12 10.65 7.96 2.60
N PHE A 13 11.63 8.52 1.88
CA PHE A 13 12.02 9.91 2.07
C PHE A 13 10.85 10.86 1.82
N VAL A 14 10.08 10.64 0.75
CA VAL A 14 8.90 11.46 0.44
C VAL A 14 7.81 11.29 1.51
N LEU A 15 7.50 10.04 1.91
CA LEU A 15 6.48 9.78 2.93
C LEU A 15 6.88 10.32 4.32
N VAL A 16 8.14 10.16 4.71
CA VAL A 16 8.72 10.76 5.93
C VAL A 16 8.62 12.27 5.86
N SER A 17 9.01 12.88 4.73
CA SER A 17 8.96 14.32 4.56
C SER A 17 7.54 14.87 4.71
N ILE A 18 6.54 14.22 4.10
CA ILE A 18 5.13 14.58 4.26
C ILE A 18 4.73 14.52 5.73
N ALA A 19 5.03 13.41 6.41
CA ALA A 19 4.67 13.24 7.81
C ALA A 19 5.37 14.25 8.74
N LEU A 20 6.67 14.50 8.53
CA LEU A 20 7.44 15.46 9.31
C LEU A 20 6.95 16.89 9.08
N LEU A 21 6.65 17.27 7.83
CA LEU A 21 6.09 18.59 7.52
C LEU A 21 4.71 18.75 8.15
N THR A 22 3.84 17.74 8.05
CA THR A 22 2.53 17.78 8.71
C THR A 22 2.67 17.85 10.23
N LEU A 23 3.64 17.15 10.82
CA LEU A 23 3.92 17.24 12.24
C LEU A 23 4.44 18.63 12.64
N LEU A 24 5.37 19.21 11.87
CA LEU A 24 5.87 20.56 12.08
C LEU A 24 4.73 21.59 12.00
N TYR A 25 3.82 21.44 11.03
CA TYR A 25 2.62 22.25 10.96
C TYR A 25 1.77 22.12 12.25
N ILE A 26 1.47 20.90 12.71
CA ILE A 26 0.69 20.69 13.94
C ILE A 26 1.37 21.32 15.16
N LEU A 27 2.71 21.28 15.24
CA LEU A 27 3.47 21.78 16.37
C LEU A 27 3.69 23.30 16.35
N THR A 28 3.80 23.91 15.16
CA THR A 28 4.18 25.32 15.00
C THR A 28 3.04 26.21 14.53
N GLY A 29 1.99 25.64 13.93
CA GLY A 29 0.88 26.37 13.30
C GLY A 29 1.28 27.11 12.02
N ILE A 30 2.45 26.87 11.44
CA ILE A 30 2.93 27.57 10.25
C ILE A 30 2.35 26.89 8.99
N ASP A 31 1.44 27.58 8.30
CA ASP A 31 0.72 27.08 7.13
C ASP A 31 1.65 26.63 5.99
N ALA A 32 2.82 27.24 5.84
CA ALA A 32 3.79 26.83 4.82
C ALA A 32 4.19 25.35 4.93
N PHE A 33 4.24 24.78 6.13
CA PHE A 33 4.52 23.35 6.31
C PHE A 33 3.35 22.47 5.83
N TRP A 34 2.11 22.94 6.03
CA TRP A 34 0.91 22.27 5.52
C TRP A 34 0.83 22.33 4.00
N ASP A 35 1.11 23.49 3.41
CA ASP A 35 1.11 23.66 1.96
C ASP A 35 2.18 22.78 1.31
N LEU A 36 3.40 22.77 1.87
CA LEU A 36 4.48 21.91 1.38
C LEU A 36 4.14 20.43 1.53
N SER A 37 3.53 20.01 2.64
CA SER A 37 3.13 18.60 2.82
C SER A 37 2.03 18.20 1.83
N GLY A 38 1.07 19.08 1.57
CA GLY A 38 0.02 18.89 0.56
C GLY A 38 0.57 18.80 -0.86
N ILE A 39 1.47 19.71 -1.24
CA ILE A 39 2.15 19.68 -2.54
C ILE A 39 2.94 18.37 -2.69
N LEU A 40 3.76 18.03 -1.69
CA LEU A 40 4.53 16.77 -1.69
C LEU A 40 3.62 15.55 -1.77
N PHE A 41 2.49 15.54 -1.08
CA PHE A 41 1.51 14.45 -1.14
C PHE A 41 0.96 14.27 -2.55
N TRP A 42 0.49 15.32 -3.20
CA TRP A 42 -0.06 15.25 -4.56
C TRP A 42 1.01 14.91 -5.61
N VAL A 43 2.20 15.49 -5.48
CA VAL A 43 3.35 15.15 -6.32
C VAL A 43 3.72 13.68 -6.13
N SER A 44 3.77 13.19 -4.90
CA SER A 44 4.08 11.79 -4.59
C SER A 44 3.05 10.84 -5.20
N LEU A 45 1.75 11.16 -5.11
CA LEU A 45 0.69 10.37 -5.73
C LEU A 45 0.88 10.28 -7.24
N SER A 46 1.20 11.42 -7.88
CA SER A 46 1.40 11.49 -9.32
C SER A 46 2.65 10.72 -9.76
N LEU A 47 3.77 10.88 -9.04
CA LEU A 47 5.05 10.22 -9.34
C LEU A 47 5.02 8.72 -9.08
N LEU A 48 4.41 8.32 -7.97
CA LEU A 48 4.35 6.93 -7.52
C LEU A 48 3.12 6.20 -8.07
N TRP A 49 2.31 6.85 -8.92
CA TRP A 49 1.14 6.21 -9.49
C TRP A 49 1.55 4.99 -10.31
N PRO A 50 1.17 3.77 -9.90
CA PRO A 50 1.61 2.56 -10.56
C PRO A 50 0.94 2.41 -11.92
N ARG A 51 1.71 2.01 -12.94
CA ARG A 51 1.20 1.69 -14.29
C ARG A 51 1.27 0.21 -14.62
N SER A 52 0.74 -0.13 -15.81
CA SER A 52 0.78 -1.46 -16.37
C SER A 52 2.21 -1.97 -16.55
N VAL A 53 2.48 -3.13 -15.98
CA VAL A 53 3.64 -3.96 -16.32
C VAL A 53 3.58 -4.38 -17.78
N LYS A 54 4.72 -4.34 -18.45
CA LYS A 54 4.87 -4.86 -19.81
C LYS A 54 5.94 -5.94 -19.82
N PHE A 55 5.72 -6.98 -20.62
CA PHE A 55 6.75 -7.96 -20.94
C PHE A 55 7.43 -7.53 -22.24
N GLU A 56 8.76 -7.36 -22.20
CA GLU A 56 9.59 -7.05 -23.37
C GLU A 56 10.70 -8.09 -23.49
N LYS A 57 10.52 -9.06 -24.40
CA LYS A 57 11.45 -10.16 -24.65
C LYS A 57 11.79 -10.88 -23.33
N SER A 58 13.02 -10.70 -22.83
CA SER A 58 13.55 -11.34 -21.61
C SER A 58 13.48 -10.45 -20.37
N ALA A 59 12.65 -9.41 -20.39
CA ALA A 59 12.57 -8.45 -19.30
C ALA A 59 11.13 -8.03 -18.97
N LEU A 60 10.94 -7.71 -17.71
CA LEU A 60 9.72 -7.18 -17.16
C LEU A 60 9.92 -5.67 -16.93
N ILE A 61 9.06 -4.88 -17.55
CA ILE A 61 9.12 -3.42 -17.51
C ILE A 61 8.06 -2.92 -16.54
N LEU A 62 8.52 -2.25 -15.50
CA LEU A 62 7.70 -1.58 -14.49
C LEU A 62 7.71 -0.08 -14.77
N GLU A 63 6.55 0.54 -14.78
CA GLU A 63 6.38 1.97 -15.06
C GLU A 63 5.58 2.65 -13.94
N TRP A 64 5.95 3.89 -13.63
CA TRP A 64 5.24 4.76 -12.70
C TRP A 64 5.12 6.18 -13.25
N GLY A 65 4.14 6.90 -12.75
CA GLY A 65 3.94 8.31 -13.07
C GLY A 65 2.59 8.58 -13.72
N TRP A 66 2.03 9.75 -13.48
CA TRP A 66 0.85 10.27 -14.17
C TRP A 66 0.98 11.79 -14.39
N PRO A 67 0.57 12.34 -15.55
CA PRO A 67 -0.03 11.68 -16.71
C PRO A 67 0.99 11.06 -17.69
N LYS A 68 2.28 11.33 -17.54
CA LYS A 68 3.36 10.70 -18.31
C LYS A 68 4.12 9.68 -17.46
N VAL A 69 4.84 8.77 -18.11
CA VAL A 69 5.77 7.87 -17.42
C VAL A 69 6.93 8.72 -16.91
N VAL A 70 7.18 8.66 -15.60
CA VAL A 70 8.29 9.39 -14.96
C VAL A 70 9.42 8.43 -14.61
N PHE A 71 9.06 7.24 -14.12
CA PHE A 71 10.04 6.21 -13.78
C PHE A 71 9.76 4.93 -14.57
N ARG A 72 10.85 4.32 -15.05
CA ARG A 72 10.84 3.03 -15.74
C ARG A 72 11.93 2.15 -15.13
N ARG A 73 11.56 0.97 -14.67
CA ARG A 73 12.51 -0.07 -14.21
C ARG A 73 12.39 -1.28 -15.11
N LYS A 74 13.53 -1.76 -15.59
CA LYS A 74 13.63 -3.01 -16.35
C LYS A 74 14.22 -4.07 -15.42
N ILE A 75 13.49 -5.15 -15.20
CA ILE A 75 13.94 -6.32 -14.45
C ILE A 75 14.18 -7.42 -15.47
N LEU A 76 15.39 -7.97 -15.57
CA LEU A 76 15.61 -9.13 -16.42
C LEU A 76 14.99 -10.34 -15.73
N LEU A 77 14.36 -11.22 -16.50
CA LEU A 77 13.69 -12.40 -15.93
C LEU A 77 14.66 -13.35 -15.23
N GLN A 78 15.92 -13.37 -15.66
CA GLN A 78 16.99 -14.16 -15.02
C GLN A 78 17.41 -13.61 -13.66
N ASP A 79 17.11 -12.34 -13.37
CA ASP A 79 17.45 -11.70 -12.08
C ASP A 79 16.36 -11.96 -11.03
N ILE A 80 15.25 -12.60 -11.42
CA ILE A 80 14.16 -12.98 -10.53
C ILE A 80 14.56 -14.28 -9.83
N ARG A 81 14.93 -14.20 -8.56
CA ARG A 81 15.29 -15.36 -7.73
C ARG A 81 14.07 -16.10 -7.21
N GLU A 82 13.02 -15.36 -6.90
CA GLU A 82 11.84 -15.92 -6.27
C GLU A 82 10.57 -15.19 -6.71
N VAL A 83 9.49 -15.97 -6.87
CA VAL A 83 8.17 -15.47 -7.23
C VAL A 83 7.19 -15.98 -6.18
N ILE A 84 6.63 -15.05 -5.42
CA ILE A 84 5.68 -15.36 -4.34
C ILE A 84 4.30 -14.87 -4.77
N ASN A 85 3.33 -15.78 -4.83
CA ASN A 85 1.95 -15.36 -4.95
C ASN A 85 1.45 -14.83 -3.58
N VAL A 86 1.09 -13.54 -3.51
CA VAL A 86 0.65 -12.87 -2.28
C VAL A 86 -0.64 -13.51 -1.73
N SER A 87 -1.50 -14.04 -2.60
CA SER A 87 -2.75 -14.67 -2.17
C SER A 87 -2.57 -16.02 -1.48
N SER A 88 -1.49 -16.74 -1.80
CA SER A 88 -1.20 -18.09 -1.27
C SER A 88 -0.01 -18.14 -0.29
N ALA A 89 0.74 -17.05 -0.13
CA ALA A 89 1.93 -17.03 0.70
C ALA A 89 1.64 -16.98 2.20
N GLU A 90 2.52 -17.61 3.00
CA GLU A 90 2.54 -17.43 4.44
C GLU A 90 2.83 -15.98 4.83
N ARG A 91 2.03 -15.45 5.76
CA ARG A 91 2.08 -14.03 6.17
C ARG A 91 3.40 -13.59 6.75
N LEU A 92 4.05 -14.45 7.52
CA LEU A 92 5.37 -14.16 8.10
C LEU A 92 6.40 -13.86 7.00
N ARG A 93 6.28 -14.52 5.84
CA ARG A 93 7.12 -14.27 4.67
C ARG A 93 6.83 -12.90 4.06
N LEU A 94 5.57 -12.51 3.92
CA LEU A 94 5.18 -11.18 3.42
C LEU A 94 5.60 -10.04 4.36
N ILE A 95 5.41 -10.22 5.68
CA ILE A 95 5.80 -9.25 6.71
C ILE A 95 7.30 -8.94 6.64
N ARG A 96 8.14 -9.95 6.39
CA ARG A 96 9.59 -9.79 6.28
C ARG A 96 9.98 -8.75 5.22
N TYR A 97 9.28 -8.73 4.10
CA TYR A 97 9.55 -7.81 2.98
C TYR A 97 8.84 -6.46 3.15
N MET A 98 7.74 -6.40 3.91
CA MET A 98 6.93 -5.19 4.08
C MET A 98 7.24 -4.40 5.37
N LYS A 99 8.37 -4.65 6.04
CA LYS A 99 8.77 -3.98 7.30
C LYS A 99 8.69 -2.45 7.22
N ASP A 100 9.17 -1.87 6.13
CA ASP A 100 9.16 -0.42 5.92
C ASP A 100 7.73 0.13 5.84
N ALA A 101 6.80 -0.64 5.26
CA ALA A 101 5.40 -0.25 5.20
C ALA A 101 4.78 -0.10 6.60
N TYR A 102 5.18 -0.94 7.55
CA TYR A 102 4.73 -0.82 8.94
C TYR A 102 5.28 0.42 9.63
N LEU A 103 6.53 0.78 9.39
CA LEU A 103 7.11 2.04 9.89
C LEU A 103 6.30 3.24 9.39
N TRP A 104 5.87 3.22 8.12
CA TRP A 104 4.96 4.25 7.59
C TRP A 104 3.65 4.23 8.36
N LEU A 105 2.96 3.11 8.46
CA LEU A 105 1.67 3.05 9.14
C LEU A 105 1.74 3.57 10.59
N VAL A 106 2.82 3.26 11.34
CA VAL A 106 3.06 3.84 12.67
C VAL A 106 3.18 5.36 12.61
N LEU A 107 3.99 5.88 11.69
CA LEU A 107 4.19 7.32 11.54
C LEU A 107 2.88 8.06 11.20
N TRP A 108 2.07 7.50 10.29
CA TRP A 108 0.76 8.05 9.93
C TRP A 108 -0.20 8.04 11.13
N LEU A 109 -0.21 6.97 11.93
CA LEU A 109 -0.97 6.90 13.17
C LEU A 109 -0.54 7.96 14.19
N SER A 110 0.77 8.12 14.38
CA SER A 110 1.32 9.12 15.30
C SER A 110 0.91 10.53 14.91
N VAL A 111 1.01 10.90 13.63
CA VAL A 111 0.59 12.23 13.17
C VAL A 111 -0.91 12.44 13.35
N GLY A 112 -1.73 11.45 13.03
CA GLY A 112 -3.19 11.53 13.25
C GLY A 112 -3.55 11.70 14.73
N LEU A 113 -2.94 10.92 15.63
CA LEU A 113 -3.18 11.03 17.07
C LEU A 113 -2.75 12.40 17.61
N ILE A 114 -1.58 12.91 17.21
CA ILE A 114 -1.11 14.23 17.64
C ILE A 114 -2.04 15.33 17.11
N GLY A 115 -2.53 15.21 15.87
CA GLY A 115 -3.49 16.13 15.28
C GLY A 115 -4.81 16.22 16.07
N ILE A 116 -5.36 15.08 16.50
CA ILE A 116 -6.54 15.04 17.38
C ILE A 116 -6.24 15.65 18.75
N LEU A 117 -5.16 15.22 19.40
CA LEU A 117 -4.80 15.67 20.76
C LEU A 117 -4.53 17.18 20.82
N LYS A 118 -4.00 17.77 19.73
CA LYS A 118 -3.75 19.21 19.62
C LYS A 118 -4.94 19.99 19.09
N ASN A 119 -6.03 19.32 18.72
CA ASN A 119 -7.15 19.92 18.00
C ASN A 119 -6.68 20.77 16.81
N ALA A 120 -5.72 20.25 16.05
CA ALA A 120 -5.07 21.01 14.98
C ALA A 120 -6.02 21.17 13.78
N PRO A 121 -6.05 22.34 13.09
CA PRO A 121 -6.71 22.44 11.79
C PRO A 121 -6.04 21.47 10.81
N PRO A 122 -6.73 20.91 9.80
CA PRO A 122 -8.11 21.19 9.38
C PRO A 122 -9.18 20.45 10.19
N GLY A 123 -8.79 19.75 11.25
CA GLY A 123 -9.72 19.21 12.25
C GLY A 123 -9.90 17.70 12.21
N PRO A 124 -10.86 17.19 12.99
CA PRO A 124 -10.96 15.78 13.35
C PRO A 124 -11.19 14.82 12.19
N TYR A 125 -11.81 15.29 11.10
CA TYR A 125 -12.04 14.49 9.90
C TYR A 125 -10.75 14.05 9.22
N LEU A 126 -9.75 14.93 9.10
CA LEU A 126 -8.49 14.58 8.48
C LEU A 126 -7.71 13.62 9.36
N TRP A 127 -7.57 13.98 10.64
CA TRP A 127 -6.74 13.21 11.57
C TRP A 127 -7.33 11.84 11.88
N GLY A 128 -8.66 11.75 12.02
CA GLY A 128 -9.35 10.48 12.13
C GLY A 128 -9.18 9.62 10.87
N ASN A 129 -9.13 10.22 9.67
CA ASN A 129 -8.83 9.47 8.44
C ASN A 129 -7.41 8.90 8.47
N TRP A 130 -6.42 9.66 8.93
CA TRP A 130 -5.05 9.17 9.07
C TRP A 130 -4.96 7.99 10.04
N ILE A 131 -5.68 8.06 11.17
CA ILE A 131 -5.76 6.96 12.13
C ILE A 131 -6.47 5.75 11.51
N PHE A 132 -7.64 5.96 10.89
CA PHE A 132 -8.41 4.91 10.26
C PHE A 132 -7.59 4.15 9.21
N TRP A 133 -6.97 4.86 8.26
CA TRP A 133 -6.16 4.23 7.20
C TRP A 133 -4.90 3.57 7.75
N GLY A 134 -4.30 4.13 8.80
CA GLY A 134 -3.17 3.50 9.50
C GLY A 134 -3.55 2.14 10.08
N ILE A 135 -4.60 2.08 10.90
CA ILE A 135 -5.06 0.84 11.55
C ILE A 135 -5.63 -0.15 10.51
N ALA A 136 -6.44 0.32 9.57
CA ALA A 136 -7.00 -0.52 8.50
C ALA A 136 -5.88 -1.14 7.64
N GLY A 137 -4.80 -0.39 7.39
CA GLY A 137 -3.59 -0.89 6.75
C GLY A 137 -2.96 -2.05 7.53
N PHE A 138 -2.78 -1.90 8.85
CA PHE A 138 -2.29 -2.98 9.72
C PHE A 138 -3.20 -4.21 9.68
N ILE A 139 -4.51 -4.01 9.79
CA ILE A 139 -5.51 -5.08 9.83
C ILE A 139 -5.52 -5.86 8.52
N ARG A 140 -5.44 -5.17 7.38
CA ARG A 140 -5.37 -5.81 6.07
C ARG A 140 -4.18 -6.78 5.98
N GLU A 141 -3.05 -6.37 6.52
CA GLU A 141 -1.83 -7.19 6.53
C GLU A 141 -1.83 -8.25 7.66
N ALA A 142 -2.59 -8.05 8.74
CA ALA A 142 -2.64 -8.94 9.91
C ALA A 142 -3.74 -10.03 9.86
N VAL A 143 -4.90 -9.76 9.23
CA VAL A 143 -6.03 -10.71 9.15
C VAL A 143 -5.98 -11.63 7.91
N PRO A 144 -5.89 -12.97 8.07
CA PRO A 144 -5.84 -13.98 6.99
C PRO A 144 -6.77 -13.72 5.80
N ILE A 145 -6.26 -13.95 4.58
CA ILE A 145 -6.99 -13.70 3.31
C ILE A 145 -8.29 -14.52 3.24
N GLY A 146 -8.33 -15.69 3.90
CA GLY A 146 -9.51 -16.55 3.98
C GLY A 146 -10.55 -16.20 5.04
N ASN A 147 -10.30 -15.22 5.94
CA ASN A 147 -11.18 -14.95 7.08
C ASN A 147 -11.96 -13.64 6.92
N ARG A 148 -12.94 -13.64 6.00
CA ARG A 148 -13.75 -12.47 5.64
C ARG A 148 -14.46 -11.84 6.83
N VAL A 149 -15.05 -12.68 7.69
CA VAL A 149 -15.75 -12.23 8.89
C VAL A 149 -14.79 -11.51 9.83
N ARG A 150 -13.59 -12.05 10.04
CA ARG A 150 -12.57 -11.38 10.86
C ARG A 150 -12.13 -10.06 10.25
N LEU A 151 -11.96 -9.97 8.92
CA LEU A 151 -11.55 -8.72 8.26
C LEU A 151 -12.65 -7.66 8.39
N PHE A 152 -13.89 -8.04 8.09
CA PHE A 152 -15.08 -7.20 8.25
C PHE A 152 -15.19 -6.65 9.69
N VAL A 153 -15.16 -7.54 10.68
CA VAL A 153 -15.27 -7.17 12.10
C VAL A 153 -14.09 -6.30 12.53
N SER A 154 -12.88 -6.55 12.02
CA SER A 154 -11.69 -5.74 12.37
C SER A 154 -11.77 -4.33 11.77
N VAL A 155 -12.22 -4.20 10.52
CA VAL A 155 -12.44 -2.88 9.89
C VAL A 155 -13.56 -2.11 10.59
N LEU A 156 -14.67 -2.77 10.93
CA LEU A 156 -15.72 -2.17 11.75
C LEU A 156 -15.20 -1.74 13.12
N GLY A 157 -14.50 -2.62 13.84
CA GLY A 157 -13.93 -2.30 15.14
C GLY A 157 -12.99 -1.09 15.09
N THR A 158 -12.23 -0.96 14.01
CA THR A 158 -11.38 0.21 13.76
C THR A 158 -12.20 1.49 13.57
N ALA A 159 -13.26 1.41 12.77
CA ALA A 159 -14.14 2.55 12.55
C ALA A 159 -14.79 3.03 13.86
N PHE A 160 -15.27 2.11 14.69
CA PHE A 160 -15.80 2.43 16.02
C PHE A 160 -14.74 2.98 16.97
N LEU A 161 -13.52 2.45 16.94
CA LEU A 161 -12.41 2.97 17.75
C LEU A 161 -12.06 4.40 17.37
N VAL A 162 -11.93 4.69 16.07
CA VAL A 162 -11.65 6.05 15.57
C VAL A 162 -12.82 6.98 15.90
N ALA A 163 -14.06 6.52 15.72
CA ALA A 163 -15.25 7.28 16.09
C ALA A 163 -15.23 7.63 17.59
N ALA A 164 -14.88 6.68 18.47
CA ALA A 164 -14.77 6.93 19.91
C ALA A 164 -13.66 7.93 20.26
N ILE A 165 -12.52 7.90 19.57
CA ILE A 165 -11.43 8.87 19.75
C ILE A 165 -11.88 10.28 19.36
N VAL A 166 -12.64 10.40 18.27
CA VAL A 166 -13.01 11.68 17.68
C VAL A 166 -14.26 12.29 18.32
N TYR A 167 -15.17 11.45 18.84
CA TYR A 167 -16.47 11.85 19.39
C TYR A 167 -16.43 13.01 20.39
N PRO A 168 -15.47 13.10 21.34
CA PRO A 168 -15.40 14.21 22.29
C PRO A 168 -15.15 15.58 21.62
N THR A 169 -14.53 15.57 20.44
CA THR A 169 -14.19 16.80 19.69
C THR A 169 -15.20 17.12 18.59
N SER A 170 -15.80 16.09 17.98
CA SER A 170 -16.72 16.24 16.84
C SER A 170 -17.58 14.99 16.70
N PRO A 171 -18.82 15.02 17.23
CA PRO A 171 -19.78 13.91 17.11
C PRO A 171 -20.14 13.59 15.65
N ASP A 172 -20.23 14.62 14.81
CA ASP A 172 -20.46 14.54 13.37
C ASP A 172 -19.35 13.77 12.64
N ALA A 173 -18.07 14.00 12.98
CA ALA A 173 -16.97 13.21 12.45
C ALA A 173 -17.01 11.76 12.94
N ALA A 174 -17.42 11.52 14.18
CA ALA A 174 -17.58 10.16 14.70
C ALA A 174 -18.64 9.36 13.91
N PHE A 175 -19.80 9.96 13.61
CA PHE A 175 -20.82 9.33 12.76
C PHE A 175 -20.29 9.06 11.34
N TYR A 176 -19.54 10.00 10.77
CA TYR A 176 -18.88 9.80 9.48
C TYR A 176 -17.98 8.56 9.50
N PHE A 177 -17.14 8.39 10.53
CA PHE A 177 -16.23 7.24 10.62
C PHE A 177 -16.97 5.91 10.75
N VAL A 178 -18.08 5.86 11.49
CA VAL A 178 -18.92 4.66 11.54
C VAL A 178 -19.51 4.35 10.16
N ALA A 179 -20.08 5.35 9.47
CA ALA A 179 -20.70 5.16 8.17
C ALA A 179 -19.70 4.70 7.10
N ILE A 180 -18.55 5.39 6.98
CA ILE A 180 -17.49 5.00 6.04
C ILE A 180 -16.88 3.65 6.42
N GLY A 181 -16.78 3.35 7.72
CA GLY A 181 -16.29 2.09 8.24
C GLY A 181 -17.16 0.91 7.85
N VAL A 182 -18.48 1.05 7.95
CA VAL A 182 -19.44 0.04 7.47
C VAL A 182 -19.27 -0.20 5.98
N LEU A 183 -19.26 0.88 5.18
CA LEU A 183 -19.06 0.78 3.74
C LEU A 183 -17.74 0.09 3.39
N MET A 184 -16.64 0.52 4.01
CA MET A 184 -15.32 -0.07 3.80
C MET A 184 -15.24 -1.52 4.26
N ALA A 185 -15.90 -1.90 5.36
CA ALA A 185 -15.95 -3.28 5.81
C ALA A 185 -16.61 -4.19 4.76
N PHE A 186 -17.70 -3.74 4.12
CA PHE A 186 -18.30 -4.44 2.99
C PHE A 186 -17.34 -4.52 1.79
N PHE A 187 -16.71 -3.41 1.40
CA PHE A 187 -15.73 -3.41 0.32
C PHE A 187 -14.55 -4.36 0.56
N PHE A 188 -14.05 -4.45 1.79
CA PHE A 188 -12.96 -5.36 2.15
C PHE A 188 -13.40 -6.82 2.30
N ALA A 189 -14.66 -7.07 2.63
CA ALA A 189 -15.23 -8.41 2.68
C ALA A 189 -15.51 -9.00 1.28
N ASP A 190 -15.61 -8.13 0.27
CA ASP A 190 -15.76 -8.52 -1.12
C ASP A 190 -14.50 -9.21 -1.65
N GLU A 191 -14.72 -10.31 -2.36
CA GLU A 191 -13.65 -11.17 -2.88
C GLU A 191 -12.87 -10.53 -4.02
N GLU A 192 -13.53 -9.66 -4.79
CA GLU A 192 -12.94 -8.97 -5.93
C GLU A 192 -11.91 -7.90 -5.50
N ASN A 193 -12.01 -7.40 -4.26
CA ASN A 193 -11.13 -6.36 -3.71
C ASN A 193 -9.96 -6.92 -2.89
N ARG A 194 -9.74 -8.24 -2.89
CA ARG A 194 -8.61 -8.84 -2.20
C ARG A 194 -7.28 -8.28 -2.74
N PRO A 195 -6.26 -8.06 -1.87
CA PRO A 195 -4.91 -7.79 -2.32
C PRO A 195 -4.43 -8.98 -3.17
N SER A 196 -4.57 -8.83 -4.49
CA SER A 196 -4.04 -9.76 -5.47
C SER A 196 -2.75 -9.19 -6.03
N GLY A 197 -1.73 -10.05 -6.11
CA GLY A 197 -0.45 -9.66 -6.62
C GLY A 197 0.60 -10.76 -6.51
N VAL A 198 1.65 -10.57 -7.28
CA VAL A 198 2.83 -11.43 -7.31
C VAL A 198 4.00 -10.59 -6.81
N LEU A 199 4.62 -11.04 -5.73
CA LEU A 199 5.83 -10.47 -5.20
C LEU A 199 7.02 -11.11 -5.91
N LEU A 200 7.73 -10.31 -6.71
CA LEU A 200 8.97 -10.68 -7.40
C LEU A 200 10.14 -10.28 -6.52
N ILE A 201 11.03 -11.22 -6.22
CA ILE A 201 12.25 -10.98 -5.47
C ILE A 201 13.43 -11.09 -6.42
N THR A 202 14.26 -10.06 -6.40
CA THR A 202 15.48 -9.92 -7.21
C THR A 202 16.66 -9.60 -6.29
N ASP A 203 17.88 -9.65 -6.83
CA ASP A 203 19.11 -9.26 -6.12
C ASP A 203 19.07 -7.82 -5.62
N GLU A 204 18.36 -6.95 -6.36
CA GLU A 204 18.29 -5.52 -6.11
C GLU A 204 17.14 -5.13 -5.17
N GLY A 205 16.22 -6.06 -4.88
CA GLY A 205 15.06 -5.80 -4.03
C GLY A 205 13.81 -6.57 -4.45
N TRP A 206 12.67 -6.16 -3.89
CA TRP A 206 11.38 -6.82 -4.09
C TRP A 206 10.35 -5.90 -4.75
N TYR A 207 9.42 -6.51 -5.49
CA TYR A 207 8.43 -5.81 -6.31
C TYR A 207 7.08 -6.52 -6.25
N ILE A 208 6.04 -5.86 -5.77
CA ILE A 208 4.66 -6.36 -5.82
C ILE A 208 4.05 -5.93 -7.15
N VAL A 209 3.64 -6.90 -7.97
CA VAL A 209 2.93 -6.68 -9.23
C VAL A 209 1.48 -7.14 -9.06
N ALA A 210 0.52 -6.23 -9.23
CA ALA A 210 -0.90 -6.54 -9.29
C ALA A 210 -1.36 -6.61 -10.76
N PRO A 211 -1.44 -7.80 -11.38
CA PRO A 211 -1.79 -7.93 -12.79
C PRO A 211 -3.29 -7.68 -13.03
N MET A 212 -3.61 -6.80 -13.99
CA MET A 212 -4.97 -6.69 -14.54
C MET A 212 -5.19 -7.92 -15.43
N GLY A 213 -6.03 -8.84 -14.96
CA GLY A 213 -6.26 -10.15 -15.62
C GLY A 213 -6.00 -11.36 -14.74
N GLY A 214 -5.61 -11.16 -13.47
CA GLY A 214 -5.43 -12.22 -12.46
C GLY A 214 -4.00 -12.73 -12.35
N GLU A 215 -3.63 -13.18 -11.15
CA GLU A 215 -2.30 -13.70 -10.80
C GLU A 215 -1.91 -14.88 -11.68
N GLY A 216 -2.83 -15.82 -11.91
CA GLY A 216 -2.57 -17.02 -12.71
C GLY A 216 -2.17 -16.71 -14.15
N ARG A 217 -2.82 -15.74 -14.80
CA ARG A 217 -2.44 -15.34 -16.17
C ARG A 217 -1.03 -14.75 -16.21
N PHE A 218 -0.67 -13.94 -15.22
CA PHE A 218 0.66 -13.35 -15.11
C PHE A 218 1.74 -14.39 -14.83
N LEU A 219 1.49 -15.32 -13.91
CA LEU A 219 2.39 -16.43 -13.61
C LEU A 219 2.58 -17.35 -14.83
N ASN A 220 1.51 -17.64 -15.58
CA ASN A 220 1.60 -18.42 -16.81
C ASN A 220 2.43 -17.71 -17.89
N GLN A 221 2.23 -16.40 -18.08
CA GLN A 221 3.05 -15.60 -19.00
C GLN A 221 4.53 -15.59 -18.57
N LEU A 222 4.79 -15.46 -17.27
CA LEU A 222 6.14 -15.51 -16.73
C LEU A 222 6.80 -16.88 -17.01
N ALA A 223 6.09 -17.97 -16.75
CA ALA A 223 6.55 -19.33 -16.99
C ALA A 223 6.80 -19.62 -18.48
N GLN A 224 5.93 -19.16 -19.38
CA GLN A 224 6.11 -19.30 -20.82
C GLN A 224 7.39 -18.64 -21.31
N VAL A 225 7.65 -17.39 -20.90
CA VAL A 225 8.84 -16.65 -21.33
C VAL A 225 10.13 -17.24 -20.74
N VAL A 226 10.07 -17.84 -19.54
CA VAL A 226 11.21 -18.56 -18.95
C VAL A 226 11.49 -19.86 -19.70
N ASN A 227 10.46 -20.63 -20.04
CA ASN A 227 10.59 -21.93 -20.72
C ASN A 227 11.04 -21.80 -22.18
N GLU A 228 10.57 -20.80 -22.93
CA GLU A 228 11.04 -20.52 -24.30
C GLU A 228 12.55 -20.24 -24.37
N LYS A 229 13.15 -19.82 -23.25
CA LYS A 229 14.57 -19.50 -23.15
C LYS A 229 15.45 -20.69 -22.73
N ASN A 230 14.86 -21.75 -22.17
CA ASN A 230 15.53 -23.00 -21.77
C ASN A 230 14.85 -24.22 -22.46
N PRO A 231 14.94 -24.35 -23.79
CA PRO A 231 14.29 -25.45 -24.53
C PRO A 231 14.86 -26.86 -24.23
N GLY A 232 15.81 -27.00 -23.29
CA GLY A 232 16.44 -28.27 -22.90
C GLY A 232 16.62 -28.47 -21.40
N GLY A 233 15.93 -27.68 -20.55
CA GLY A 233 15.95 -27.89 -19.10
C GLY A 233 14.96 -28.98 -18.70
N GLU A 234 15.47 -30.15 -18.32
CA GLU A 234 14.70 -31.25 -17.75
C GLU A 234 13.74 -30.77 -16.66
N GLY A 235 12.55 -31.36 -16.64
CA GLY A 235 11.46 -31.01 -15.73
C GLY A 235 11.89 -31.03 -14.27
N GLY A 236 12.04 -29.84 -13.70
CA GLY A 236 11.92 -29.59 -12.27
C GLY A 236 10.66 -28.75 -12.04
N GLY A 237 9.68 -29.33 -11.35
CA GLY A 237 8.37 -28.71 -11.12
C GLY A 237 8.48 -27.34 -10.45
N PHE A 238 7.66 -26.42 -10.94
CA PHE A 238 7.20 -25.25 -10.20
C PHE A 238 6.24 -25.66 -9.08
#